data_AF-A0A9W6RZ26-F1
#
_entry.id   AF-A0A9W6RZ26-F1
#
_cell.length_a   1.000
_cell.length_b   1.000
_cell.length_c   1.000
_cell.angle_alpha   90.00
_cell.angle_beta   90.00
_cell.angle_gamma   90.00
#
_symmetry.space_group_name_H-M   'P 1'
#
loop_
_entity.id
_entity.type
_entity.pdbx_description
1 polymer ?
#
loop_
_entity_poly.entity_id
_entity_poly.type
_entity_poly.pdbx_seq_one_letter_code
_entity_poly.pdbx_strand_id
1 'polypeptide(L)'
;MAPTGFTPPTNHGFVVIRDMRDGTRKVMVCDAVSDGEPQNVYAAHFKCTSVDVDPSVPLVTTSTGAYSKRVVEVYAERPGVVHVRALHQGENPIMDTIARAK
;
A
#
# COMPACT_ATOMS: atom_id res chain seq x y z
N MET A 1 -9.83 25.51 17.24
CA MET A 1 -10.05 24.05 17.37
C MET A 1 -9.26 23.39 16.25
N ALA A 2 -8.07 22.85 16.52
CA ALA A 2 -7.31 22.11 15.51
C ALA A 2 -8.08 20.81 15.22
N PRO A 3 -8.18 20.34 13.95
CA PRO A 3 -8.66 18.99 13.72
C PRO A 3 -7.73 18.06 14.49
N THR A 4 -8.29 17.18 15.33
CA THR A 4 -7.55 16.06 15.91
C THR A 4 -7.14 15.16 14.75
N GLY A 5 -6.02 15.51 14.13
CA GLY A 5 -5.55 14.90 12.89
C GLY A 5 -5.19 13.46 13.15
N PHE A 6 -6.14 12.55 12.95
CA PHE A 6 -5.83 11.16 12.72
C PHE A 6 -5.03 11.12 11.41
N THR A 7 -3.71 11.22 11.54
CA THR A 7 -2.80 10.90 10.44
C THR A 7 -2.63 9.39 10.50
N PRO A 8 -3.23 8.64 9.57
CA PRO A 8 -3.13 7.19 9.62
C PRO A 8 -1.67 6.78 9.42
N PRO A 9 -1.19 5.72 10.09
CA PRO A 9 0.14 5.20 9.83
C PRO A 9 0.23 4.85 8.34
N THR A 10 1.21 5.46 7.68
CA THR A 10 1.58 5.16 6.30
C THR A 10 2.70 4.13 6.34
N ASN A 11 2.54 3.04 5.60
CA ASN A 11 3.50 1.94 5.52
C ASN A 11 4.01 1.80 4.08
N HIS A 12 5.25 1.34 3.91
CA HIS A 12 5.86 1.14 2.60
C HIS A 12 6.39 -0.28 2.47
N GLY A 13 5.85 -1.06 1.53
CA GLY A 13 6.20 -2.48 1.35
C GLY A 13 5.54 -3.11 0.15
N PHE A 14 5.73 -4.42 -0.05
CA PHE A 14 4.81 -5.18 -0.89
C PHE A 14 3.48 -5.31 -0.19
N VAL A 15 2.38 -5.22 -0.95
CA VAL A 15 1.04 -5.38 -0.41
C VAL A 15 0.43 -6.69 -0.86
N VAL A 16 -0.24 -7.38 0.06
CA VAL A 16 -1.12 -8.51 -0.22
C VAL A 16 -2.51 -8.16 0.28
N ILE A 17 -3.48 -8.21 -0.62
CA ILE A 17 -4.90 -7.99 -0.37
C ILE A 17 -5.57 -9.36 -0.42
N ARG A 18 -6.21 -9.77 0.66
CA ARG A 18 -7.00 -11.02 0.70
C ARG A 18 -8.47 -10.74 0.89
N ASP A 19 -9.28 -11.46 0.14
CA ASP A 19 -10.73 -11.50 0.33
C ASP A 19 -11.07 -12.40 1.52
N MET A 20 -11.92 -11.89 2.41
CA MET A 20 -12.37 -12.61 3.61
C MET A 20 -13.78 -13.14 3.40
N ARG A 21 -14.13 -14.20 4.12
CA ARG A 21 -15.45 -14.86 4.02
C ARG A 21 -16.63 -13.95 4.36
N ASP A 22 -16.39 -12.89 5.13
CA ASP A 22 -17.40 -11.91 5.54
C ASP A 22 -17.58 -10.77 4.51
N GLY A 23 -16.94 -10.87 3.33
CA GLY A 23 -17.00 -9.85 2.29
C GLY A 23 -16.05 -8.67 2.51
N THR A 24 -15.30 -8.64 3.61
CA THR A 24 -14.25 -7.64 3.83
C THR A 24 -12.93 -8.08 3.22
N ARG A 25 -11.96 -7.16 3.20
CA ARG A 25 -10.58 -7.44 2.79
C ARG A 25 -9.63 -7.34 3.97
N LYS A 26 -8.54 -8.12 3.91
CA LYS A 26 -7.36 -7.99 4.76
C LYS A 26 -6.22 -7.45 3.89
N VAL A 27 -5.63 -6.32 4.29
CA VAL A 27 -4.48 -5.73 3.60
C VAL A 27 -3.24 -5.95 4.47
N MET A 28 -2.22 -6.59 3.92
CA MET A 28 -0.96 -6.88 4.61
C MET A 28 0.18 -6.19 3.90
N VAL A 29 1.07 -5.57 4.66
CA VAL A 29 2.30 -4.96 4.17
C VAL A 29 3.49 -5.81 4.66
N CYS A 30 4.37 -6.15 3.73
CA CYS A 30 5.39 -7.18 3.91
C CYS A 30 6.66 -6.87 3.13
N ASP A 31 7.76 -7.54 3.48
CA ASP A 31 9.07 -7.35 2.84
C ASP A 31 9.13 -7.97 1.44
N ALA A 32 8.42 -9.09 1.25
CA ALA A 32 8.40 -9.85 0.01
C ALA A 32 7.11 -10.67 -0.12
N VAL A 33 6.83 -11.09 -1.35
CA VAL A 33 5.76 -12.05 -1.67
C VAL A 33 6.39 -13.26 -2.33
N SER A 34 6.19 -14.44 -1.76
CA SER A 34 6.63 -15.72 -2.32
C SER A 34 5.39 -16.55 -2.65
N ASP A 35 5.20 -16.91 -3.93
CA ASP A 35 4.05 -17.71 -4.38
C ASP A 35 2.67 -17.14 -3.98
N GLY A 36 2.56 -15.82 -3.90
CA GLY A 36 1.34 -15.12 -3.46
C GLY A 36 1.18 -15.03 -1.93
N GLU A 37 2.11 -15.59 -1.16
CA GLU A 37 2.13 -15.54 0.30
C GLU A 37 3.06 -14.44 0.81
N PRO A 38 2.60 -13.56 1.72
CA PRO A 38 3.41 -12.49 2.26
C PRO A 38 4.48 -13.03 3.22
N GLN A 39 5.70 -12.50 3.13
CA GLN A 39 6.83 -12.83 4.00
C GLN A 39 7.17 -11.64 4.89
N ASN A 40 7.43 -11.88 6.18
CA ASN A 40 7.73 -10.83 7.17
C ASN A 40 6.68 -9.71 7.19
N VAL A 41 5.43 -10.04 7.49
CA VAL A 41 4.36 -9.04 7.63
C VAL A 41 4.62 -8.17 8.85
N TYR A 42 4.74 -6.85 8.65
CA TYR A 42 4.94 -5.88 9.73
C TYR A 42 3.78 -4.90 9.90
N ALA A 43 2.86 -4.82 8.92
CA ALA A 43 1.60 -4.10 9.09
C ALA A 43 0.43 -4.87 8.50
N ALA A 44 -0.73 -4.79 9.15
CA ALA A 44 -1.95 -5.41 8.67
C ALA A 44 -3.18 -4.56 9.01
N HIS A 45 -4.05 -4.39 8.02
CA HIS A 45 -5.37 -3.77 8.15
C HIS A 45 -6.42 -4.86 7.97
N PHE A 46 -7.30 -5.00 8.96
CA PHE A 46 -8.37 -5.99 8.98
C PHE A 46 -9.71 -5.31 8.75
N LYS A 47 -10.71 -6.11 8.32
CA LYS A 47 -12.09 -5.66 8.11
C LYS A 47 -12.17 -4.44 7.19
N CYS A 48 -11.32 -4.40 6.16
CA CYS A 48 -11.34 -3.34 5.18
C CYS A 48 -12.59 -3.51 4.30
N THR A 49 -13.56 -2.62 4.46
CA THR A 49 -14.76 -2.57 3.61
C THR A 49 -14.44 -1.98 2.24
N SER A 50 -13.44 -1.10 2.17
CA SER A 50 -12.90 -0.57 0.92
C SER A 50 -11.37 -0.62 0.90
N VAL A 51 -10.83 -1.04 -0.24
CA VAL A 51 -9.42 -0.91 -0.60
C VAL A 51 -9.40 -0.27 -1.97
N ASP A 52 -8.95 0.97 -2.01
CA ASP A 52 -8.74 1.75 -3.22
C ASP A 52 -7.29 1.57 -3.67
N VAL A 53 -7.10 1.17 -4.92
CA VAL A 53 -5.78 0.87 -5.48
C VAL A 53 -5.58 1.78 -6.67
N ASP A 54 -4.54 2.61 -6.58
CA ASP A 54 -4.13 3.47 -7.68
C ASP A 54 -3.89 2.61 -8.95
N PRO A 55 -4.45 2.99 -10.11
CA PRO A 55 -4.31 2.23 -11.36
C PRO A 55 -2.86 1.98 -11.80
N SER A 56 -1.91 2.80 -11.34
CA SER A 56 -0.48 2.65 -11.63
C SER A 56 0.21 1.53 -10.83
N VAL A 57 -0.46 0.96 -9.82
CA VAL A 57 0.08 -0.14 -9.01
C VAL A 57 -0.13 -1.47 -9.75
N PRO A 58 0.95 -2.13 -10.21
CA PRO A 58 0.80 -3.43 -10.86
C PRO A 58 0.49 -4.51 -9.83
N LEU A 59 -0.72 -5.07 -9.93
CA LEU A 59 -1.16 -6.19 -9.12
C LEU A 59 -1.09 -7.52 -9.90
N VAL A 60 -0.86 -8.61 -9.18
CA VAL A 60 -1.16 -9.98 -9.61
C VAL A 60 -2.43 -10.41 -8.90
N THR A 61 -3.46 -10.75 -9.67
CA THR A 61 -4.71 -11.30 -9.15
C THR A 61 -4.55 -12.80 -8.92
N THR A 62 -5.10 -13.29 -7.81
CA THR A 62 -5.18 -14.71 -7.46
C THR A 62 -6.64 -15.08 -7.15
N SER A 63 -6.91 -16.35 -6.86
CA SER A 63 -8.24 -16.81 -6.45
C SER A 63 -8.68 -16.30 -5.07
N THR A 64 -7.77 -15.75 -4.27
CA THR A 64 -8.01 -15.33 -2.89
C THR A 64 -7.75 -13.84 -2.67
N GLY A 65 -7.47 -13.08 -3.75
CA GLY A 65 -7.27 -11.64 -3.73
C GLY A 65 -6.22 -11.18 -4.74
N ALA A 66 -5.28 -10.35 -4.30
CA ALA A 66 -4.23 -9.82 -5.15
C ALA A 66 -2.97 -9.41 -4.37
N TYR A 67 -1.84 -9.26 -5.05
CA TYR A 67 -0.62 -8.72 -4.45
C TYR A 67 0.16 -7.82 -5.41
N SER A 68 0.94 -6.88 -4.88
CA SER A 68 1.75 -5.98 -5.72
C SER A 68 3.04 -6.65 -6.22
N LYS A 69 3.46 -6.27 -7.43
CA LYS A 69 4.78 -6.68 -7.99
C LYS A 69 5.94 -5.77 -7.56
N ARG A 70 5.64 -4.68 -6.84
CA ARG A 70 6.61 -3.69 -6.39
C ARG A 70 6.21 -3.15 -5.02
N VAL A 71 7.16 -2.50 -4.36
CA VAL A 71 6.90 -1.74 -3.14
C VAL A 71 5.92 -0.60 -3.45
N VAL A 72 4.93 -0.46 -2.58
CA VAL A 72 3.85 0.53 -2.65
C VAL A 72 3.77 1.28 -1.33
N GLU A 73 3.05 2.39 -1.35
CA GLU A 73 2.64 3.06 -0.13
C GLU A 73 1.19 2.66 0.23
N VAL A 74 0.97 2.37 1.51
CA VAL A 74 -0.33 1.96 2.06
C VAL A 74 -0.69 2.85 3.24
N TYR A 75 -1.87 3.47 3.21
CA TYR A 75 -2.38 4.27 4.31
C TYR A 75 -3.89 4.09 4.48
N ALA A 76 -4.39 4.28 5.70
CA ALA A 76 -5.80 4.06 6.03
C ALA A 76 -6.55 5.38 6.22
N GLU A 77 -7.23 5.92 5.21
CA GLU A 77 -7.97 7.21 5.31
C GLU A 77 -8.87 7.29 6.56
N ARG A 78 -9.57 6.20 6.86
CA ARG A 78 -10.45 6.05 8.03
C ARG A 78 -10.64 4.55 8.33
N PRO A 79 -11.22 4.17 9.50
CA PRO A 79 -11.48 2.77 9.79
C PRO A 79 -12.22 2.06 8.65
N GLY A 80 -11.64 0.95 8.18
CA GLY A 80 -12.21 0.14 7.09
C GLY A 80 -11.88 0.61 5.66
N VAL A 81 -11.26 1.78 5.47
CA VAL A 81 -10.90 2.31 4.14
C VAL A 81 -9.38 2.42 4.02
N VAL A 82 -8.79 1.63 3.12
CA VAL A 82 -7.34 1.58 2.87
C VAL A 82 -7.06 2.04 1.44
N HIS A 83 -6.01 2.83 1.28
CA HIS A 83 -5.50 3.27 -0.01
C HIS A 83 -4.15 2.63 -0.27
N VAL A 84 -3.93 2.21 -1.51
CA VAL A 84 -2.67 1.65 -2.01
C VAL A 84 -2.26 2.48 -3.22
N ARG A 85 -1.08 3.11 -3.16
CA ARG A 85 -0.56 3.91 -4.28
C ARG A 85 0.87 3.55 -4.62
N ALA A 86 1.27 3.85 -5.85
CA ALA A 86 2.67 3.74 -6.25
C ALA A 86 3.53 4.63 -5.33
N LEU A 87 4.71 4.12 -4.97
CA LEU A 87 5.73 4.96 -4.35
C LEU A 87 6.08 6.06 -5.34
N HIS A 88 5.77 7.30 -5.00
CA HIS A 88 6.34 8.44 -5.70
C HIS A 88 7.82 8.41 -5.36
N GLN A 89 8.64 8.05 -6.35
CA GLN A 89 10.07 8.28 -6.26
C GLN A 89 10.20 9.80 -6.14
N GLY A 90 10.48 10.29 -4.93
CA GLY A 90 10.65 11.71 -4.72
C GLY A 90 11.68 12.19 -5.73
N GLU A 91 11.28 13.07 -6.65
CA GLU A 91 12.22 13.91 -7.35
C GLU A 91 13.01 14.60 -6.25
N ASN A 92 14.25 14.16 -6.04
CA ASN A 92 15.12 14.81 -5.09
C ASN A 92 15.47 16.15 -5.74
N PRO A 93 14.94 17.30 -5.30
CA PRO A 93 15.11 18.58 -6.00
C PRO A 93 16.60 18.98 -6.09
N ILE A 94 17.42 18.40 -5.20
CA ILE A 94 18.87 18.56 -5.20
C ILE A 94 19.52 17.86 -6.41
N MET A 95 19.04 16.67 -6.80
CA MET A 95 19.59 15.93 -7.94
C MET A 95 19.22 16.59 -9.28
N ASP A 96 18.02 17.15 -9.40
CA ASP A 96 17.56 17.80 -10.63
C ASP A 96 18.26 19.14 -10.89
N THR A 97 18.65 19.84 -9.80
CA THR A 97 19.48 21.05 -9.88
C THR A 97 20.90 20.76 -10.38
N ILE A 98 21.48 19.60 -10.04
CA ILE A 98 22.82 19.19 -10.51
C ILE A 98 22.77 18.75 -11.98
N ALA A 99 21.66 18.15 -12.43
CA ALA A 99 21.47 17.72 -13.81
C ALA A 99 21.29 18.89 -14.80
N ARG A 100 20.68 20.00 -14.37
CA ARG A 100 20.48 21.21 -15.21
C ARG A 100 21.67 22.19 -15.21
N ALA A 101 22.70 21.94 -14.41
CA ALA A 101 23.91 22.76 -14.32
C ALA A 101 25.06 22.25 -15.21
N LYS A 102 24.79 21.27 -16.09
CA LYS A 102 25.68 20.81 -17.16
C LYS A 102 25.10 21.19 -18.51
#